data_AF-A0A932XL71-F1
#
_entry.id   AF-A0A932XL71-F1
#
_cell.length_a   1.000
_cell.length_b   1.000
_cell.length_c   1.000
_cell.angle_alpha   90.00
_cell.angle_beta   90.00
_cell.angle_gamma   90.00
#
_symmetry.space_group_name_H-M   'P 1'
#
loop_
_entity.id
_entity.type
_entity.pdbx_description
1 polymer ?
#
loop_
_entity_poly.entity_id
_entity_poly.type
_entity_poly.pdbx_seq_one_letter_code
_entity_poly.pdbx_strand_id
1 'polypeptide(L)' 'MQLTKQSEYALQGLAFLAAADPERAIPLAEIAEAQHLPASFLAKIFQKLVRHGIL' A
#
# COMPACT_ATOMS: atom_id res chain seq x y z
N MET A 1 10.37 -18.38 -2.38
CA MET A 1 9.99 -16.95 -2.47
C MET A 1 10.80 -16.20 -1.43
N GLN A 2 11.50 -15.12 -1.80
CA GLN A 2 12.12 -14.24 -0.81
C GLN A 2 11.19 -13.06 -0.55
N LEU A 3 10.82 -12.86 0.72
CA LEU A 3 10.07 -11.68 1.14
C LEU A 3 11.06 -10.52 1.21
N THR A 4 10.84 -9.48 0.42
CA THR A 4 11.62 -8.25 0.49
C THR A 4 10.86 -7.23 1.34
N LYS A 5 11.55 -6.22 1.89
CA LYS A 5 10.89 -5.07 2.53
C LYS A 5 9.85 -4.41 1.61
N GLN A 6 10.10 -4.40 0.29
CA GLN A 6 9.12 -3.88 -0.67
C GLN A 6 7.85 -4.74 -0.69
N SER A 7 8.00 -6.07 -0.64
CA SER A 7 6.89 -7.02 -0.59
C SER A 7 6.12 -6.90 0.73
N GLU A 8 6.81 -6.76 1.85
CA GLU A 8 6.20 -6.56 3.18
C GLU A 8 5.34 -5.31 3.22
N TYR A 9 5.86 -4.17 2.74
CA TYR A 9 5.10 -2.92 2.73
C TYR A 9 3.94 -2.95 1.73
N ALA A 10 4.08 -3.66 0.61
CA ALA A 10 2.97 -3.88 -0.31
C ALA A 10 1.82 -4.62 0.39
N LEU A 11 2.14 -5.70 1.11
CA LEU A 11 1.15 -6.48 1.85
C LEU A 11 0.50 -5.65 2.97
N GLN A 12 1.28 -4.86 3.72
CA GLN A 12 0.74 -3.99 4.77
C GLN A 12 -0.21 -2.93 4.19
N GLY A 13 0.15 -2.29 3.08
CA GLY A 13 -0.72 -1.30 2.43
C GLY A 13 -2.00 -1.92 1.84
N LEU A 14 -1.89 -3.08 1.20
CA LEU A 14 -3.04 -3.81 0.67
C LEU A 14 -3.97 -4.31 1.77
N ALA A 15 -3.43 -4.82 2.87
CA ALA A 15 -4.23 -5.25 4.02
C ALA A 15 -5.00 -4.09 4.65
N PHE A 16 -4.38 -2.89 4.73
CA PHE A 16 -5.06 -1.69 5.20
C PHE A 16 -6.24 -1.32 4.31
N LEU A 17 -6.03 -1.28 2.98
CA LEU A 17 -7.10 -1.00 2.02
C LEU A 17 -8.23 -2.03 2.08
N ALA A 18 -7.89 -3.32 2.16
CA ALA A 18 -8.87 -4.41 2.21
C ALA A 18 -9.73 -4.40 3.49
N ALA A 19 -9.19 -3.86 4.58
CA ALA A 19 -9.92 -3.71 5.84
C ALA A 19 -10.75 -2.41 5.92
N ALA A 20 -10.54 -1.48 5.00
CA ALA A 20 -11.21 -0.19 5.01
C ALA A 20 -12.52 -0.21 4.21
N ASP A 21 -13.30 0.87 4.34
CA ASP A 21 -14.56 1.05 3.61
C ASP A 21 -14.29 1.13 2.08
N PRO A 22 -14.85 0.21 1.27
CA PRO A 22 -14.61 0.19 -0.17
C PRO A 22 -15.19 1.40 -0.92
N GLU A 23 -16.15 2.12 -0.34
CA GLU A 23 -16.70 3.34 -0.97
C GLU A 23 -15.86 4.59 -0.68
N ARG A 24 -14.91 4.49 0.26
CA ARG A 24 -14.06 5.60 0.66
C ARG A 24 -12.74 5.59 -0.10
N ALA A 25 -12.47 6.66 -0.83
CA ALA A 25 -11.13 6.93 -1.34
C ALA A 25 -10.19 7.27 -0.17
N ILE A 26 -9.10 6.52 -0.03
CA ILE A 26 -8.11 6.70 1.04
C ILE A 26 -6.83 7.30 0.46
N PRO A 27 -6.39 8.47 0.95
CA PRO A 27 -5.11 9.04 0.54
C PRO A 27 -3.95 8.13 0.93
N LEU A 28 -2.95 8.00 0.05
CA LEU A 28 -1.75 7.20 0.33
C LEU A 28 -1.01 7.68 1.59
N ALA A 29 -1.05 8.98 1.90
CA ALA A 29 -0.48 9.55 3.11
C ALA A 29 -1.14 8.99 4.38
N GLU A 30 -2.47 8.79 4.38
CA GLU A 30 -3.20 8.20 5.50
C GLU A 30 -2.75 6.76 5.75
N ILE A 31 -2.57 5.97 4.68
CA ILE A 31 -2.06 4.59 4.77
C ILE A 31 -0.63 4.59 5.32
N ALA A 32 0.21 5.50 4.83
CA ALA A 32 1.60 5.62 5.26
C ALA A 32 1.71 5.98 6.75
N GLU A 33 0.89 6.92 7.22
CA GLU A 33 0.84 7.30 8.64
C GLU A 33 0.32 6.16 9.52
N ALA A 34 -0.82 5.55 9.15
CA ALA A 34 -1.42 4.47 9.93
C ALA A 34 -0.49 3.25 10.07
N GLN A 35 0.20 2.88 8.99
CA GLN A 35 1.09 1.73 8.96
C GLN A 35 2.55 2.09 9.31
N HIS A 36 2.85 3.35 9.65
CA HIS A 36 4.20 3.85 9.94
C HIS A 36 5.21 3.57 8.81
N LEU A 37 4.76 3.72 7.56
CA LEU A 37 5.54 3.44 6.35
C LEU A 37 6.10 4.73 5.72
N PRO A 38 7.28 4.68 5.08
CA PRO A 38 7.79 5.82 4.33
C PRO A 38 6.90 6.12 3.10
N ALA A 39 6.18 7.24 3.12
CA ALA A 39 5.19 7.60 2.09
C ALA A 39 5.75 7.59 0.66
N SER A 40 6.95 8.13 0.46
CA SER A 40 7.60 8.17 -0.87
C SER A 40 7.95 6.78 -1.40
N PHE A 41 8.24 5.83 -0.52
CA PHE A 41 8.51 4.46 -0.90
C PHE A 41 7.20 3.68 -1.12
N LEU A 42 6.19 3.88 -0.27
CA LEU A 42 4.86 3.33 -0.45
C LEU A 42 4.22 3.77 -1.78
N ALA A 43 4.39 5.03 -2.17
CA ALA A 43 3.93 5.56 -3.46
C ALA A 43 4.51 4.78 -4.65
N LYS A 44 5.82 4.48 -4.63
CA LYS A 44 6.48 3.68 -5.67
C LYS A 44 5.94 2.24 -5.71
N ILE A 45 5.60 1.67 -4.56
CA ILE A 45 5.01 0.34 -4.45
C ILE A 45 3.61 0.34 -5.07
N PHE A 46 2.75 1.26 -4.65
CA PHE A 46 1.37 1.35 -5.14
C PHE A 46 1.31 1.67 -6.64
N GLN A 47 2.21 2.51 -7.13
CA GLN A 47 2.34 2.76 -8.57
C GLN A 47 2.64 1.46 -9.36
N LYS A 48 3.47 0.55 -8.81
CA LYS A 48 3.70 -0.77 -9.42
C LYS A 48 2.45 -1.63 -9.37
N LEU A 49 1.73 -1.65 -8.26
CA LEU A 49 0.50 -2.43 -8.09
C LEU A 49 -0.58 -2.00 -9.11
N VAL A 50 -0.79 -0.70 -9.27
CA VAL A 50 -1.72 -0.12 -10.27
C VAL A 50 -1.30 -0.49 -11.69
N ARG A 51 0.00 -0.37 -12.01
CA ARG A 51 0.52 -0.74 -13.33
C ARG A 51 0.27 -2.22 -13.67
N HIS A 52 0.18 -3.09 -12.66
CA HIS A 52 -0.11 -4.51 -12.81
C HIS A 52 -1.59 -4.86 -12.64
N GLY A 53 -2.47 -3.88 -12.45
CA GLY A 53 -3.92 -4.08 -12.29
C GLY A 53 -4.33 -4.76 -10.98
N ILE A 54 -3.48 -4.66 -9.95
CA ILE A 54 -3.78 -5.17 -8.60
C ILE A 54 -4.57 -4.14 -7.79
N LEU A 55 -4.32 -2.86 -8.04
CA LEU A 55 -5.04 -1.70 -7.52
C LEU A 55 -5.61 -0.87 -8.66
#